data_AF-A0A366W029-F1
#
_entry.id   AF-A0A366W029-F1
#
_cell.length_a   1.000
_cell.length_b   1.000
_cell.length_c   1.000
_cell.angle_alpha   90.00
_cell.angle_beta   90.00
_cell.angle_gamma   90.00
#
_symmetry.space_group_name_H-M   'P 1'
#
loop_
_entity.id
_entity.type
_entity.pdbx_description
1 polymer ?
#
loop_
_entity_poly.entity_id
_entity_poly.type
_entity_poly.pdbx_seq_one_letter_code
_entity_poly.pdbx_strand_id
1 'polypeptide(L)'
;MLLMTGYLTTPTTSTGVSLSEFWAWVRYLSAVTPDPDLRLTNSFSELDAHQKTILSDDFGIGAPLLWLSERFDLDRIVDGRYFVEYLAPRLGATQQRTAKRGPNKTPDFVARDITGLWHVIECKGTQSGSGYSARQLGEEGPPRTGGIAQKHSIIFPAGHTGQRLVSGLQIGVPNGQPSRLTIIDPVSEDPFQVNEADMAIADDAATRCVISKALRQSGYEVAAEAMASPRDDVFFAQRRASKAFSDDAAETDRRDERAREELGSRERTVQFAEDYVGRERQFMLPRPVIVDGNPAYRVILRQGLRKEAIEEMQSNPSIDGLVSESGSSWASELGSSVSKGSEGFASMTIGNLFRSEIILEE
;
A
#
# COMPACT_ATOMS: atom_id res chain seq x y z
N MET A 1 1.24 11.40 -6.40
CA MET A 1 2.10 10.21 -6.56
C MET A 1 2.77 9.81 -5.26
N LEU A 2 3.60 10.66 -4.66
CA LEU A 2 4.34 10.28 -3.46
C LEU A 2 3.41 9.88 -2.27
N LEU A 3 2.14 10.36 -2.23
CA LEU A 3 1.13 9.99 -1.19
C LEU A 3 0.80 8.51 -1.29
N MET A 4 0.55 8.08 -2.52
CA MET A 4 0.36 6.70 -2.86
C MET A 4 1.63 5.88 -2.56
N THR A 5 2.83 6.33 -2.96
CA THR A 5 4.08 5.62 -2.64
C THR A 5 4.23 5.39 -1.13
N GLY A 6 4.09 6.44 -0.31
CA GLY A 6 4.20 6.34 1.14
C GLY A 6 3.23 5.31 1.72
N TYR A 7 1.98 5.32 1.28
CA TYR A 7 0.96 4.33 1.66
C TYR A 7 1.29 2.91 1.22
N LEU A 8 1.68 2.70 -0.03
CA LEU A 8 2.00 1.38 -0.55
C LEU A 8 3.22 0.78 0.17
N THR A 9 4.22 1.60 0.52
CA THR A 9 5.43 1.14 1.23
C THR A 9 5.25 1.00 2.74
N THR A 10 4.16 1.52 3.32
CA THR A 10 3.87 1.32 4.74
C THR A 10 3.66 -0.17 5.02
N PRO A 11 4.44 -0.80 5.89
CA PRO A 11 4.32 -2.23 6.15
C PRO A 11 3.07 -2.54 6.97
N THR A 12 2.35 -3.57 6.57
CA THR A 12 1.09 -3.98 7.23
C THR A 12 1.32 -4.52 8.66
N THR A 13 2.35 -5.36 8.90
CA THR A 13 2.51 -6.11 10.16
C THR A 13 3.76 -5.79 10.98
N SER A 14 4.57 -4.80 10.59
CA SER A 14 5.84 -4.47 11.28
C SER A 14 5.68 -3.27 12.21
N THR A 15 6.25 -3.32 13.43
CA THR A 15 6.26 -2.21 14.41
C THR A 15 7.63 -1.55 14.54
N GLY A 16 7.66 -0.30 15.04
CA GLY A 16 8.92 0.44 15.27
C GLY A 16 9.55 0.99 13.99
N VAL A 17 8.76 1.17 12.95
CA VAL A 17 9.20 1.49 11.57
C VAL A 17 8.88 2.94 11.16
N SER A 18 8.91 3.85 12.13
CA SER A 18 8.39 5.23 12.00
C SER A 18 8.96 6.03 10.80
N LEU A 19 10.22 5.84 10.42
CA LEU A 19 10.81 6.56 9.28
C LEU A 19 10.32 6.04 7.92
N SER A 20 10.02 4.74 7.83
CA SER A 20 9.57 4.11 6.57
C SER A 20 8.24 4.69 6.08
N GLU A 21 7.40 5.13 7.00
CA GLU A 21 6.08 5.70 6.72
C GLU A 21 6.15 7.12 6.13
N PHE A 22 7.31 7.78 6.28
CA PHE A 22 7.58 9.11 5.73
C PHE A 22 8.61 9.12 4.60
N TRP A 23 9.16 7.95 4.30
CA TRP A 23 10.38 7.81 3.49
C TRP A 23 10.24 8.42 2.10
N ALA A 24 9.11 8.17 1.42
CA ALA A 24 8.85 8.69 0.09
C ALA A 24 8.95 10.23 0.05
N TRP A 25 8.57 10.91 1.13
CA TRP A 25 8.57 12.37 1.26
C TRP A 25 9.95 12.91 1.50
N VAL A 26 10.57 12.39 2.56
CA VAL A 26 11.88 12.83 3.01
C VAL A 26 12.90 12.66 1.89
N ARG A 27 12.77 11.59 1.11
CA ARG A 27 13.76 11.23 0.09
C ARG A 27 13.47 11.82 -1.29
N TYR A 28 12.22 11.84 -1.75
CA TYR A 28 11.95 12.05 -3.18
C TYR A 28 11.29 13.37 -3.55
N LEU A 29 10.97 14.24 -2.59
CA LEU A 29 10.31 15.51 -2.94
C LEU A 29 11.16 16.38 -3.88
N SER A 30 12.48 16.38 -3.71
CA SER A 30 13.41 17.09 -4.60
C SER A 30 13.97 16.20 -5.73
N ALA A 31 13.42 15.00 -5.91
CA ALA A 31 13.89 14.08 -6.94
C ALA A 31 13.39 14.46 -8.33
N VAL A 32 12.24 15.13 -8.43
CA VAL A 32 11.55 15.43 -9.68
C VAL A 32 11.88 16.85 -10.15
N THR A 33 12.05 17.04 -11.45
CA THR A 33 12.20 18.36 -12.07
C THR A 33 10.84 19.08 -12.18
N PRO A 34 10.81 20.40 -12.39
CA PRO A 34 9.58 21.14 -12.68
C PRO A 34 9.10 20.96 -14.13
N ASP A 35 9.63 19.98 -14.88
CA ASP A 35 9.23 19.74 -16.27
C ASP A 35 7.77 19.21 -16.32
N PRO A 36 7.03 19.44 -17.43
CA PRO A 36 5.68 18.91 -17.61
C PRO A 36 5.61 17.37 -17.60
N ASP A 37 6.71 16.69 -17.87
CA ASP A 37 6.82 15.24 -17.75
C ASP A 37 7.50 14.85 -16.43
N LEU A 38 7.08 13.72 -15.85
CA LEU A 38 7.77 13.17 -14.67
C LEU A 38 9.23 12.91 -15.04
N ARG A 39 10.18 13.67 -14.50
CA ARG A 39 11.60 13.51 -14.81
C ARG A 39 12.45 13.71 -13.57
N LEU A 40 13.52 12.92 -13.46
CA LEU A 40 14.45 13.05 -12.35
C LEU A 40 15.40 14.22 -12.55
N THR A 41 15.73 14.90 -11.46
CA THR A 41 16.84 15.85 -11.41
C THR A 41 18.17 15.11 -11.63
N ASN A 42 19.21 15.83 -12.07
CA ASN A 42 20.53 15.25 -12.32
C ASN A 42 21.07 14.49 -11.10
N SER A 43 20.98 15.12 -9.91
CA SER A 43 21.44 14.54 -8.64
C SER A 43 20.81 13.19 -8.32
N PHE A 44 19.54 12.96 -8.71
CA PHE A 44 18.85 11.71 -8.45
C PHE A 44 19.07 10.68 -9.56
N SER A 45 19.22 11.13 -10.81
CA SER A 45 19.57 10.27 -11.94
C SER A 45 21.03 9.79 -11.93
N GLU A 46 21.88 10.37 -11.09
CA GLU A 46 23.31 10.03 -10.93
C GLU A 46 23.63 9.28 -9.64
N LEU A 47 22.63 8.99 -8.81
CA LEU A 47 22.81 8.15 -7.61
C LEU A 47 23.50 6.83 -7.93
N ASP A 48 24.12 6.21 -6.92
CA ASP A 48 24.67 4.86 -7.08
C ASP A 48 23.57 3.86 -7.46
N ALA A 49 23.98 2.73 -8.03
CA ALA A 49 23.07 1.74 -8.61
C ALA A 49 22.05 1.18 -7.58
N HIS A 50 22.43 1.03 -6.32
CA HIS A 50 21.53 0.51 -5.29
C HIS A 50 20.44 1.53 -4.96
N GLN A 51 20.82 2.79 -4.75
CA GLN A 51 19.88 3.87 -4.45
C GLN A 51 18.92 4.13 -5.62
N LYS A 52 19.41 4.04 -6.86
CA LYS A 52 18.59 4.11 -8.09
C LYS A 52 17.55 3.01 -8.16
N THR A 53 17.93 1.79 -7.80
CA THR A 53 17.02 0.65 -7.82
C THR A 53 15.86 0.90 -6.87
N ILE A 54 16.14 1.31 -5.63
CA ILE A 54 15.10 1.61 -4.63
C ILE A 54 14.17 2.73 -5.12
N LEU A 55 14.71 3.84 -5.64
CA LEU A 55 13.88 4.92 -6.18
C LEU A 55 13.00 4.43 -7.33
N SER A 56 13.59 3.65 -8.24
CA SER A 56 12.87 3.12 -9.39
C SER A 56 11.73 2.21 -8.97
N ASP A 57 11.96 1.33 -7.99
CA ASP A 57 10.93 0.44 -7.46
C ASP A 57 9.81 1.24 -6.77
N ASP A 58 10.15 2.23 -5.95
CA ASP A 58 9.18 3.08 -5.23
C ASP A 58 8.30 3.92 -6.18
N PHE A 59 8.90 4.52 -7.22
CA PHE A 59 8.14 5.25 -8.25
C PHE A 59 7.38 4.27 -9.14
N GLY A 60 8.00 3.11 -9.40
CA GLY A 60 7.45 2.00 -10.18
C GLY A 60 6.21 1.36 -9.56
N ILE A 61 5.97 1.51 -8.26
CA ILE A 61 4.68 1.20 -7.63
C ILE A 61 3.78 2.43 -7.51
N GLY A 62 4.32 3.58 -7.12
CA GLY A 62 3.51 4.76 -6.78
C GLY A 62 2.78 5.39 -7.97
N ALA A 63 3.46 5.56 -9.11
CA ALA A 63 2.84 6.17 -10.28
C ALA A 63 1.81 5.25 -10.94
N PRO A 64 2.08 3.95 -11.16
CA PRO A 64 1.07 3.07 -11.73
C PRO A 64 -0.15 2.89 -10.83
N LEU A 65 0.02 2.68 -9.53
CA LEU A 65 -1.14 2.49 -8.64
C LEU A 65 -1.96 3.77 -8.50
N LEU A 66 -1.33 4.95 -8.49
CA LEU A 66 -2.09 6.21 -8.56
C LEU A 66 -2.94 6.26 -9.83
N TRP A 67 -2.34 5.96 -10.98
CA TRP A 67 -3.07 5.94 -12.25
C TRP A 67 -4.19 4.90 -12.22
N LEU A 68 -3.93 3.68 -11.74
CA LEU A 68 -4.93 2.61 -11.68
C LEU A 68 -6.09 2.95 -10.74
N SER A 69 -5.81 3.52 -9.56
CA SER A 69 -6.84 3.97 -8.63
C SER A 69 -7.82 4.95 -9.27
N GLU A 70 -7.34 5.86 -10.11
CA GLU A 70 -8.17 6.86 -10.81
C GLU A 70 -8.97 6.30 -12.00
N ARG A 71 -8.70 5.08 -12.48
CA ARG A 71 -9.40 4.49 -13.65
C ARG A 71 -10.25 3.28 -13.30
N PHE A 72 -9.86 2.55 -12.26
CA PHE A 72 -10.56 1.36 -11.80
C PHE A 72 -11.32 1.60 -10.50
N ASP A 73 -11.34 2.83 -9.96
CA ASP A 73 -12.01 3.14 -8.69
C ASP A 73 -11.63 2.14 -7.59
N LEU A 74 -10.33 1.90 -7.42
CA LEU A 74 -9.82 0.93 -6.46
C LEU A 74 -10.18 1.35 -5.02
N ASP A 75 -10.92 0.49 -4.30
CA ASP A 75 -11.36 0.72 -2.92
C ASP A 75 -10.43 0.07 -1.88
N ARG A 76 -9.72 -1.00 -2.27
CA ARG A 76 -8.75 -1.70 -1.44
C ARG A 76 -7.51 -2.02 -2.26
N ILE A 77 -6.34 -1.63 -1.75
CA ILE A 77 -5.05 -2.01 -2.33
C ILE A 77 -4.25 -2.73 -1.25
N VAL A 78 -3.95 -4.00 -1.51
CA VAL A 78 -3.44 -4.94 -0.52
C VAL A 78 -2.05 -5.40 -0.93
N ASP A 79 -1.12 -5.45 0.02
CA ASP A 79 0.18 -6.08 -0.22
C ASP A 79 -0.06 -7.54 -0.62
N GLY A 80 0.37 -7.96 -1.81
CA GLY A 80 0.08 -9.31 -2.29
C GLY A 80 0.63 -10.39 -1.35
N ARG A 81 1.79 -10.11 -0.74
CA ARG A 81 2.39 -10.98 0.29
C ARG A 81 1.48 -11.15 1.50
N TYR A 82 0.97 -10.04 2.04
CA TYR A 82 0.06 -10.10 3.18
C TYR A 82 -1.21 -10.87 2.81
N PHE A 83 -1.80 -10.58 1.64
CA PHE A 83 -3.00 -11.24 1.15
C PHE A 83 -2.86 -12.76 1.07
N VAL A 84 -1.79 -13.25 0.41
CA VAL A 84 -1.52 -14.69 0.28
C VAL A 84 -1.20 -15.32 1.62
N GLU A 85 -0.38 -14.68 2.46
CA GLU A 85 -0.08 -15.19 3.80
C GLU A 85 -1.36 -15.30 4.63
N TYR A 86 -2.28 -14.32 4.55
CA TYR A 86 -3.54 -14.31 5.30
C TYR A 86 -4.53 -15.38 4.84
N LEU A 87 -4.64 -15.60 3.53
CA LEU A 87 -5.59 -16.56 2.95
C LEU A 87 -5.10 -18.00 2.98
N ALA A 88 -3.86 -18.27 2.56
CA ALA A 88 -3.41 -19.64 2.30
C ALA A 88 -3.60 -20.60 3.50
N PRO A 89 -3.29 -20.22 4.76
CA PRO A 89 -3.54 -21.08 5.92
C PRO A 89 -5.03 -21.39 6.12
N ARG A 90 -5.92 -20.42 5.88
CA ARG A 90 -7.38 -20.56 6.02
C ARG A 90 -8.02 -21.45 4.97
N LEU A 91 -7.40 -21.54 3.80
CA LEU A 91 -7.85 -22.44 2.74
C LEU A 91 -7.31 -23.87 2.89
N GLY A 92 -6.59 -24.16 3.99
CA GLY A 92 -5.89 -25.43 4.16
C GLY A 92 -4.77 -25.64 3.13
N ALA A 93 -4.39 -24.59 2.39
CA ALA A 93 -3.33 -24.64 1.42
C ALA A 93 -2.00 -24.73 2.18
N THR A 94 -1.51 -25.96 2.35
CA THR A 94 -0.18 -26.24 2.89
C THR A 94 0.85 -25.68 1.92
N GLN A 95 1.26 -24.42 2.16
CA GLN A 95 2.27 -23.65 1.43
C GLN A 95 2.59 -24.22 0.04
N GLN A 96 1.89 -23.76 -1.00
CA GLN A 96 2.63 -23.60 -2.25
C GLN A 96 3.74 -22.61 -1.92
N ARG A 97 4.98 -23.12 -1.79
CA ARG A 97 6.16 -22.30 -1.45
C ARG A 97 6.18 -21.10 -2.40
N THR A 98 5.85 -19.92 -1.88
CA THR A 98 5.97 -18.68 -2.64
C THR A 98 7.44 -18.55 -3.01
N ALA A 99 7.70 -18.58 -4.31
CA ALA A 99 9.07 -18.56 -4.79
C ALA A 99 9.57 -17.12 -4.72
N LYS A 100 10.83 -16.90 -4.34
CA LYS A 100 11.45 -15.56 -4.43
C LYS A 100 11.51 -15.04 -5.87
N ARG A 101 11.40 -15.92 -6.87
CA ARG A 101 11.47 -15.63 -8.31
C ARG A 101 10.59 -16.60 -9.09
N GLY A 102 10.13 -16.19 -10.27
CA GLY A 102 9.37 -17.04 -11.19
C GLY A 102 7.85 -16.97 -11.00
N PRO A 103 7.09 -17.86 -11.65
CA PRO A 103 5.63 -17.77 -11.75
C PRO A 103 4.87 -17.97 -10.43
N ASN A 104 5.51 -18.58 -9.44
CA ASN A 104 4.97 -18.73 -8.09
C ASN A 104 5.40 -17.59 -7.13
N LYS A 105 5.96 -16.50 -7.67
CA LYS A 105 6.22 -15.28 -6.89
C LYS A 105 4.88 -14.63 -6.59
N THR A 106 4.70 -14.19 -5.35
CA THR A 106 3.55 -13.40 -4.94
C THR A 106 3.54 -12.07 -5.72
N PRO A 107 2.37 -11.58 -6.16
CA PRO A 107 2.32 -10.34 -6.90
C PRO A 107 2.62 -9.19 -5.95
N ASP A 108 3.03 -8.05 -6.49
CA ASP A 108 3.30 -6.87 -5.67
C ASP A 108 2.02 -6.42 -4.93
N PHE A 109 0.88 -6.34 -5.63
CA PHE A 109 -0.41 -5.98 -5.05
C PHE A 109 -1.57 -6.84 -5.55
N VAL A 110 -2.59 -6.94 -4.71
CA VAL A 110 -3.94 -7.38 -5.07
C VAL A 110 -4.87 -6.21 -4.72
N ALA A 111 -5.75 -5.82 -5.63
CA ALA A 111 -6.66 -4.70 -5.41
C ALA A 111 -8.11 -5.08 -5.69
N ARG A 112 -9.05 -4.44 -5.01
CA ARG A 112 -10.49 -4.55 -5.26
C ARG A 112 -11.03 -3.21 -5.74
N ASP A 113 -11.90 -3.22 -6.74
CA ASP A 113 -12.66 -2.03 -7.14
C ASP A 113 -13.99 -1.91 -6.39
N ILE A 114 -14.66 -0.77 -6.56
CA ILE A 114 -15.99 -0.51 -5.98
C ILE A 114 -17.09 -1.47 -6.47
N THR A 115 -16.87 -2.17 -7.59
CA THR A 115 -17.82 -3.16 -8.12
C THR A 115 -17.61 -4.55 -7.50
N GLY A 116 -16.54 -4.72 -6.72
CA GLY A 116 -16.17 -5.98 -6.08
C GLY A 116 -15.29 -6.88 -6.95
N LEU A 117 -14.80 -6.39 -8.09
CA LEU A 117 -13.85 -7.12 -8.92
C LEU A 117 -12.44 -7.00 -8.36
N TRP A 118 -11.68 -8.08 -8.49
CA TRP A 118 -10.34 -8.20 -7.94
C TRP A 118 -9.28 -8.23 -9.04
N HIS A 119 -8.30 -7.36 -8.90
CA HIS A 119 -7.20 -7.15 -9.83
C HIS A 119 -5.90 -7.64 -9.20
N VAL A 120 -5.10 -8.35 -9.99
CA VAL A 120 -3.74 -8.76 -9.61
C VAL A 120 -2.76 -7.82 -10.30
N ILE A 121 -1.89 -7.16 -9.56
CA ILE A 121 -1.06 -6.07 -10.07
C ILE A 121 0.41 -6.33 -9.75
N GLU A 122 1.22 -6.47 -10.79
CA GLU A 122 2.68 -6.49 -10.71
C GLU A 122 3.23 -5.15 -11.20
N CYS A 123 4.23 -4.61 -10.51
CA CYS A 123 4.80 -3.30 -10.78
C CYS A 123 6.29 -3.40 -11.08
N LYS A 124 6.75 -2.57 -12.01
CA LYS A 124 8.16 -2.47 -12.40
C LYS A 124 8.50 -1.00 -12.62
N GLY A 125 9.63 -0.56 -12.08
CA GLY A 125 10.17 0.76 -12.37
C GLY A 125 11.61 0.69 -12.86
N THR A 126 12.00 1.64 -13.70
CA THR A 126 13.38 1.74 -14.19
C THR A 126 13.74 3.14 -14.67
N GLN A 127 15.03 3.48 -14.56
CA GLN A 127 15.66 4.65 -15.17
C GLN A 127 16.46 4.28 -16.44
N SER A 128 16.54 2.99 -16.79
CA SER A 128 17.44 2.45 -17.83
C SER A 128 16.83 2.43 -19.24
N GLY A 129 15.74 3.17 -19.46
CA GLY A 129 15.10 3.34 -20.77
C GLY A 129 14.17 2.21 -21.20
N SER A 130 13.57 2.41 -22.38
CA SER A 130 12.44 1.60 -22.88
C SER A 130 12.79 0.14 -23.14
N GLY A 131 13.99 -0.14 -23.68
CA GLY A 131 14.43 -1.52 -23.94
C GLY A 131 14.66 -2.34 -22.66
N TYR A 132 15.03 -1.70 -21.55
CA TYR A 132 15.10 -2.39 -20.26
C TYR A 132 13.71 -2.57 -19.64
N SER A 133 12.87 -1.54 -19.71
CA SER A 133 11.47 -1.61 -19.25
C SER A 133 10.71 -2.73 -19.96
N ALA A 134 10.81 -2.83 -21.28
CA ALA A 134 10.17 -3.91 -22.06
C ALA A 134 10.62 -5.31 -21.62
N ARG A 135 11.92 -5.50 -21.33
CA ARG A 135 12.45 -6.77 -20.80
C ARG A 135 11.95 -7.08 -19.40
N GLN A 136 11.79 -6.07 -18.53
CA GLN A 136 11.23 -6.26 -17.20
C GLN A 136 9.74 -6.61 -17.23
N LEU A 137 8.99 -6.00 -18.15
CA LEU A 137 7.60 -6.36 -18.42
C LEU A 137 7.52 -7.81 -18.91
N GLY A 138 8.41 -8.18 -19.82
CA GLY A 138 8.53 -9.55 -20.35
C GLY A 138 7.63 -9.80 -21.55
N GLU A 139 7.67 -11.04 -22.03
CA GLU A 139 6.95 -11.50 -23.23
C GLU A 139 5.98 -12.65 -22.88
N GLU A 140 4.87 -12.74 -23.62
CA GLU A 140 3.83 -13.77 -23.44
C GLU A 140 4.20 -15.16 -23.97
N GLY A 141 5.26 -15.27 -24.79
CA GLY A 141 5.61 -16.50 -25.52
C GLY A 141 5.83 -17.72 -24.61
N PRO A 142 6.04 -18.93 -25.16
CA PRO A 142 6.52 -20.06 -24.38
C PRO A 142 8.08 -20.03 -24.32
N PRO A 143 8.72 -19.85 -23.14
CA PRO A 143 8.14 -19.62 -21.81
C PRO A 143 7.88 -18.13 -21.53
N ARG A 144 6.85 -17.84 -20.72
CA ARG A 144 6.54 -16.46 -20.28
C ARG A 144 7.72 -15.90 -19.50
N THR A 145 8.01 -14.62 -19.64
CA THR A 145 9.12 -13.95 -18.94
C THR A 145 8.69 -12.68 -18.19
N GLY A 146 9.60 -12.09 -17.42
CA GLY A 146 9.40 -10.79 -16.77
C GLY A 146 8.24 -10.73 -15.78
N GLY A 147 7.57 -9.58 -15.73
CA GLY A 147 6.36 -9.34 -14.94
C GLY A 147 5.15 -10.13 -15.44
N ILE A 148 5.06 -10.43 -16.75
CA ILE A 148 4.00 -11.28 -17.32
C ILE A 148 4.02 -12.67 -16.68
N ALA A 149 5.21 -13.25 -16.46
CA ALA A 149 5.30 -14.52 -15.77
C ALA A 149 4.90 -14.46 -14.29
N GLN A 150 5.03 -13.30 -13.62
CA GLN A 150 4.90 -13.16 -12.16
C GLN A 150 3.47 -12.90 -11.68
N LYS A 151 2.55 -12.51 -12.57
CA LYS A 151 1.14 -12.22 -12.23
C LYS A 151 0.20 -13.44 -12.19
N HIS A 152 0.74 -14.66 -12.38
CA HIS A 152 -0.04 -15.91 -12.43
C HIS A 152 -0.32 -16.53 -11.07
N SER A 153 -0.06 -15.80 -9.99
CA SER A 153 -0.10 -16.36 -8.65
C SER A 153 -1.50 -16.44 -8.04
N ILE A 154 -2.55 -15.75 -8.56
CA ILE A 154 -3.89 -15.69 -7.94
C ILE A 154 -5.01 -15.61 -9.00
N ILE A 155 -6.10 -16.36 -8.79
CA ILE A 155 -7.38 -16.28 -9.50
C ILE A 155 -8.53 -16.19 -8.51
N PHE A 156 -9.50 -15.36 -8.88
CA PHE A 156 -10.77 -15.20 -8.19
C PHE A 156 -11.87 -15.99 -8.90
N PRO A 157 -12.98 -16.31 -8.23
CA PRO A 157 -14.10 -16.98 -8.87
C PRO A 157 -14.72 -16.10 -9.97
N ALA A 158 -15.50 -16.72 -10.85
CA ALA A 158 -16.24 -16.00 -11.88
C ALA A 158 -17.16 -14.96 -11.22
N GLY A 159 -17.27 -13.77 -11.81
CA GLY A 159 -18.00 -12.64 -11.22
C GLY A 159 -17.19 -11.79 -10.22
N HIS A 160 -16.04 -12.28 -9.75
CA HIS A 160 -15.13 -11.53 -8.88
C HIS A 160 -13.77 -11.21 -9.53
N THR A 161 -13.56 -11.66 -10.77
CA THR A 161 -12.28 -11.51 -11.47
C THR A 161 -12.22 -10.20 -12.26
N GLY A 162 -11.28 -9.33 -11.89
CA GLY A 162 -10.84 -8.17 -12.66
C GLY A 162 -9.61 -8.46 -13.53
N GLN A 163 -8.90 -7.41 -13.93
CA GLN A 163 -7.71 -7.50 -14.80
C GLN A 163 -6.48 -8.05 -14.06
N ARG A 164 -5.54 -8.63 -14.81
CA ARG A 164 -4.24 -9.09 -14.30
C ARG A 164 -3.15 -8.22 -14.91
N LEU A 165 -2.82 -7.14 -14.22
CA LEU A 165 -2.05 -6.05 -14.76
C LEU A 165 -0.55 -6.23 -14.48
N VAL A 166 0.26 -6.02 -15.50
CA VAL A 166 1.68 -5.72 -15.35
C VAL A 166 1.87 -4.26 -15.71
N SER A 167 2.40 -3.49 -14.76
CA SER A 167 2.70 -2.08 -14.96
C SER A 167 4.20 -1.84 -14.98
N GLY A 168 4.64 -0.99 -15.90
CA GLY A 168 6.04 -0.62 -16.10
C GLY A 168 6.17 0.88 -16.21
N LEU A 169 6.84 1.49 -15.25
CA LEU A 169 7.24 2.89 -15.31
C LEU A 169 8.69 3.00 -15.76
N GLN A 170 8.89 3.54 -16.96
CA GLN A 170 10.16 4.13 -17.33
C GLN A 170 10.16 5.57 -16.82
N ILE A 171 11.12 5.90 -15.96
CA ILE A 171 11.28 7.25 -15.40
C ILE A 171 12.23 8.04 -16.29
N GLY A 172 11.80 9.23 -16.71
CA GLY A 172 12.63 10.17 -17.46
C GLY A 172 13.83 10.64 -16.65
N VAL A 173 14.98 10.76 -17.32
CA VAL A 173 16.23 11.30 -16.75
C VAL A 173 16.70 12.50 -17.57
N PRO A 174 17.57 13.38 -17.05
CA PRO A 174 18.05 14.54 -17.81
C PRO A 174 18.67 14.13 -19.15
N ASN A 175 18.31 14.84 -20.22
CA ASN A 175 18.75 14.55 -21.60
C ASN A 175 18.39 13.15 -22.12
N GLY A 176 17.54 12.40 -21.40
CA GLY A 176 17.03 11.09 -21.79
C GLY A 176 15.61 11.13 -22.35
N GLN A 177 15.10 9.93 -22.67
CA GLN A 177 13.71 9.75 -23.09
C GLN A 177 12.73 10.23 -22.01
N PRO A 178 11.53 10.73 -22.39
CA PRO A 178 10.51 11.11 -21.43
C PRO A 178 10.03 9.90 -20.62
N SER A 179 9.39 10.18 -19.49
CA SER A 179 8.72 9.13 -18.72
C SER A 179 7.65 8.43 -19.54
N ARG A 180 7.51 7.13 -19.33
CA ARG A 180 6.47 6.33 -19.97
C ARG A 180 5.91 5.31 -18.98
N LEU A 181 4.61 5.36 -18.77
CA LEU A 181 3.86 4.31 -18.11
C LEU A 181 3.32 3.34 -19.15
N THR A 182 3.58 2.05 -18.96
CA THR A 182 3.04 0.96 -19.79
C THR A 182 2.22 0.04 -18.89
N ILE A 183 1.00 -0.30 -19.30
CA ILE A 183 0.12 -1.22 -18.59
C ILE A 183 -0.29 -2.30 -19.58
N ILE A 184 -0.15 -3.56 -19.18
CA ILE A 184 -0.46 -4.73 -20.00
C ILE A 184 -1.39 -5.62 -19.18
N ASP A 185 -2.44 -6.16 -19.80
CA ASP A 185 -3.29 -7.20 -19.24
C ASP A 185 -3.14 -8.53 -20.00
N PRO A 186 -2.09 -9.33 -19.71
CA PRO A 186 -1.90 -10.62 -20.39
C PRO A 186 -3.00 -11.66 -20.15
N VAL A 187 -3.18 -12.61 -21.07
CA VAL A 187 -4.09 -13.77 -20.90
C VAL A 187 -3.46 -14.84 -19.97
N SER A 188 -4.27 -15.62 -19.22
CA SER A 188 -3.78 -16.51 -18.14
C SER A 188 -4.12 -18.00 -18.33
N GLU A 189 -3.21 -18.88 -17.87
CA GLU A 189 -3.39 -20.33 -17.65
C GLU A 189 -2.66 -20.74 -16.34
N ASP A 190 -3.31 -21.56 -15.49
CA ASP A 190 -2.92 -22.18 -14.19
C ASP A 190 -2.44 -21.32 -12.97
N PRO A 191 -3.30 -21.11 -11.94
CA PRO A 191 -3.01 -20.28 -10.74
C PRO A 191 -3.53 -20.81 -9.36
N PHE A 192 -3.20 -20.11 -8.27
CA PHE A 192 -3.86 -20.26 -6.94
C PHE A 192 -5.30 -19.75 -7.02
N GLN A 193 -6.27 -20.58 -6.66
CA GLN A 193 -7.68 -20.23 -6.76
C GLN A 193 -8.25 -19.84 -5.40
N VAL A 194 -8.84 -18.64 -5.33
CA VAL A 194 -9.79 -18.26 -4.30
C VAL A 194 -11.16 -18.77 -4.74
N ASN A 195 -11.87 -19.49 -3.87
CA ASN A 195 -13.22 -19.97 -4.20
C ASN A 195 -14.27 -18.97 -3.73
N GLU A 196 -15.50 -19.12 -4.23
CA GLU A 196 -16.63 -18.25 -3.84
C GLU A 196 -16.89 -18.28 -2.32
N ALA A 197 -16.76 -19.45 -1.70
CA ALA A 197 -16.88 -19.61 -0.25
C ALA A 197 -15.81 -18.84 0.55
N ASP A 198 -14.70 -18.48 -0.10
CA ASP A 198 -13.54 -17.85 0.54
C ASP A 198 -13.51 -16.32 0.36
N MET A 199 -14.46 -15.77 -0.40
CA MET A 199 -14.48 -14.34 -0.74
C MET A 199 -14.60 -13.44 0.49
N ALA A 200 -15.37 -13.86 1.50
CA ALA A 200 -15.50 -13.11 2.75
C ALA A 200 -14.16 -13.00 3.50
N ILE A 201 -13.32 -14.04 3.43
CA ILE A 201 -11.98 -14.04 4.02
C ILE A 201 -11.03 -13.15 3.19
N ALA A 202 -11.17 -13.15 1.86
CA ALA A 202 -10.40 -12.26 0.98
C ALA A 202 -10.71 -10.78 1.26
N ASP A 203 -12.00 -10.45 1.40
CA ASP A 203 -12.46 -9.11 1.76
C ASP A 203 -11.98 -8.68 3.15
N ASP A 204 -11.97 -9.61 4.12
CA ASP A 204 -11.44 -9.37 5.46
C ASP A 204 -9.93 -9.08 5.44
N ALA A 205 -9.15 -9.88 4.71
CA ALA A 205 -7.71 -9.65 4.51
C ALA A 205 -7.45 -8.26 3.93
N ALA A 206 -8.19 -7.90 2.89
CA ALA A 206 -8.02 -6.61 2.24
C ALA A 206 -8.40 -5.44 3.14
N THR A 207 -9.53 -5.57 3.83
CA THR A 207 -10.02 -4.56 4.78
C THR A 207 -8.99 -4.33 5.90
N ARG A 208 -8.48 -5.40 6.51
CA ARG A 208 -7.48 -5.36 7.59
C ARG A 208 -6.14 -4.77 7.14
N CYS A 209 -5.68 -5.10 5.94
CA CYS A 209 -4.47 -4.50 5.38
C CYS A 209 -4.62 -2.99 5.22
N VAL A 210 -5.71 -2.53 4.58
CA VAL A 210 -5.95 -1.12 4.32
C VAL A 210 -6.04 -0.32 5.61
N ILE A 211 -6.84 -0.78 6.58
CA ILE A 211 -7.00 -0.07 7.85
C ILE A 211 -5.72 -0.09 8.68
N SER A 212 -4.96 -1.18 8.69
CA SER A 212 -3.70 -1.25 9.41
C SER A 212 -2.69 -0.23 8.87
N LYS A 213 -2.58 -0.12 7.54
CA LYS A 213 -1.75 0.91 6.91
C LYS A 213 -2.22 2.31 7.29
N ALA A 214 -3.53 2.57 7.26
CA ALA A 214 -4.10 3.86 7.62
C ALA A 214 -3.85 4.23 9.09
N LEU A 215 -4.05 3.29 10.03
CA LEU A 215 -3.73 3.43 11.46
C LEU A 215 -2.24 3.75 11.65
N ARG A 216 -1.37 2.98 11.01
CA ARG A 216 0.08 3.16 11.10
C ARG A 216 0.51 4.53 10.58
N GLN A 217 0.01 4.92 9.41
CA GLN A 217 0.24 6.25 8.86
C GLN A 217 -0.34 7.37 9.71
N SER A 218 -1.37 7.11 10.51
CA SER A 218 -1.94 8.09 11.43
C SER A 218 -1.21 8.15 12.77
N GLY A 219 -0.25 7.23 13.02
CA GLY A 219 0.56 7.17 14.23
C GLY A 219 0.09 6.16 15.28
N TYR A 220 -0.85 5.29 14.93
CA TYR A 220 -1.39 4.23 15.81
C TYR A 220 -0.73 2.89 15.46
N GLU A 221 0.54 2.71 15.83
CA GLU A 221 1.33 1.54 15.44
C GLU A 221 0.86 0.25 16.11
N VAL A 222 0.42 0.35 17.37
CA VAL A 222 -0.05 -0.80 18.17
C VAL A 222 -1.42 -1.24 17.67
N ALA A 223 -2.33 -0.29 17.47
CA ALA A 223 -3.65 -0.57 16.90
C ALA A 223 -3.56 -1.11 15.46
N ALA A 224 -2.65 -0.58 14.65
CA ALA A 224 -2.39 -1.11 13.31
C ALA A 224 -1.98 -2.58 13.35
N GLU A 225 -1.12 -2.95 14.30
CA GLU A 225 -0.69 -4.33 14.50
C GLU A 225 -1.88 -5.21 14.91
N ALA A 226 -2.65 -4.77 15.92
CA ALA A 226 -3.85 -5.44 16.42
C ALA A 226 -4.82 -5.80 15.28
N MET A 227 -5.13 -4.81 14.44
CA MET A 227 -6.09 -4.94 13.36
C MET A 227 -5.60 -5.82 12.19
N ALA A 228 -4.30 -5.71 11.82
CA ALA A 228 -3.71 -6.53 10.75
C ALA A 228 -3.58 -8.01 11.10
N SER A 229 -3.64 -8.34 12.39
CA SER A 229 -3.36 -9.68 12.89
C SER A 229 -4.38 -9.99 13.99
N PRO A 230 -5.65 -10.20 13.61
CA PRO A 230 -6.70 -10.55 14.56
C PRO A 230 -6.37 -11.86 15.27
N ARG A 231 -7.08 -12.08 16.37
CA ARG A 231 -6.90 -13.17 17.33
C ARG A 231 -7.28 -14.55 16.77
N ASP A 232 -7.52 -14.66 15.46
CA ASP A 232 -8.04 -15.86 14.80
C ASP A 232 -6.99 -16.98 14.74
N ASP A 233 -7.45 -18.19 15.00
CA ASP A 233 -6.64 -19.39 15.29
C ASP A 233 -5.80 -19.84 14.09
N VAL A 234 -6.30 -19.70 12.87
CA VAL A 234 -5.67 -20.31 11.69
C VAL A 234 -4.39 -19.61 11.23
N PHE A 235 -4.36 -18.28 11.18
CA PHE A 235 -3.27 -17.52 10.55
C PHE A 235 -1.96 -17.59 11.33
N PHE A 236 -2.05 -17.62 12.67
CA PHE A 236 -0.89 -17.64 13.53
C PHE A 236 -0.71 -18.93 14.32
N ALA A 237 -1.65 -19.88 14.42
CA ALA A 237 -1.34 -21.17 15.07
C ALA A 237 -0.15 -21.88 14.41
N GLN A 238 -0.02 -21.83 13.08
CA GLN A 238 1.16 -22.38 12.39
C GLN A 238 2.45 -21.59 12.65
N ARG A 239 2.35 -20.25 12.78
CA ARG A 239 3.52 -19.38 13.07
C ARG A 239 3.94 -19.48 14.54
N ARG A 240 2.98 -19.59 15.46
CA ARG A 240 3.12 -19.79 16.91
C ARG A 240 3.62 -21.20 17.22
N ALA A 241 3.23 -22.23 16.47
CA ALA A 241 3.79 -23.59 16.63
C ALA A 241 5.32 -23.65 16.43
N SER A 242 5.91 -22.68 15.72
CA SER A 242 7.36 -22.60 15.47
C SER A 242 8.16 -21.84 16.54
N LYS A 243 7.50 -21.07 17.41
CA LYS A 243 8.14 -20.35 18.53
C LYS A 243 7.40 -20.73 19.80
N ALA A 244 8.09 -21.35 20.77
CA ALA A 244 7.52 -21.76 22.06
C ALA A 244 6.94 -20.58 22.87
N PHE A 245 5.77 -20.07 22.47
CA PHE A 245 5.00 -19.05 23.16
C PHE A 245 4.00 -19.75 24.07
N SER A 246 4.24 -19.63 25.38
CA SER A 246 3.33 -20.03 26.45
C SER A 246 2.45 -18.84 26.86
N ASP A 247 1.15 -19.10 27.05
CA ASP A 247 0.06 -18.20 27.48
C ASP A 247 -0.43 -17.12 26.50
N ASP A 248 -1.18 -17.61 25.50
CA ASP A 248 -1.74 -16.90 24.34
C ASP A 248 -2.81 -15.84 24.69
N ALA A 249 -3.62 -16.05 25.75
CA ALA A 249 -4.71 -15.13 26.12
C ALA A 249 -4.21 -13.86 26.81
N ALA A 250 -3.25 -13.98 27.75
CA ALA A 250 -2.76 -12.84 28.51
C ALA A 250 -1.89 -11.89 27.69
N GLU A 251 -1.12 -12.39 26.72
CA GLU A 251 -0.39 -11.55 25.77
C GLU A 251 -1.34 -10.81 24.82
N THR A 252 -2.42 -11.47 24.42
CA THR A 252 -3.48 -10.92 23.58
C THR A 252 -4.25 -9.80 24.27
N ASP A 253 -4.70 -10.00 25.51
CA ASP A 253 -5.41 -8.96 26.26
C ASP A 253 -4.52 -7.73 26.51
N ARG A 254 -3.21 -7.95 26.76
CA ARG A 254 -2.24 -6.85 26.85
C ARG A 254 -2.05 -6.11 25.53
N ARG A 255 -2.20 -6.78 24.39
CA ARG A 255 -2.10 -6.14 23.07
C ARG A 255 -3.32 -5.29 22.78
N ASP A 256 -4.51 -5.82 23.03
CA ASP A 256 -5.77 -5.06 22.91
C ASP A 256 -5.76 -3.85 23.84
N GLU A 257 -5.37 -4.03 25.11
CA GLU A 257 -5.34 -2.92 26.07
C GLU A 257 -4.38 -1.81 25.62
N ARG A 258 -3.17 -2.17 25.17
CA ARG A 258 -2.23 -1.18 24.61
C ARG A 258 -2.79 -0.48 23.37
N ALA A 259 -3.54 -1.19 22.52
CA ALA A 259 -4.20 -0.57 21.37
C ALA A 259 -5.30 0.41 21.81
N ARG A 260 -6.10 0.06 22.84
CA ARG A 260 -7.10 0.98 23.40
C ARG A 260 -6.47 2.21 24.03
N GLU A 261 -5.36 2.04 24.76
CA GLU A 261 -4.59 3.13 25.35
C GLU A 261 -4.01 4.05 24.26
N GLU A 262 -3.44 3.47 23.19
CA GLU A 262 -2.88 4.23 22.06
C GLU A 262 -3.95 5.02 21.32
N LEU A 263 -5.08 4.40 20.98
CA LEU A 263 -6.21 5.06 20.31
C LEU A 263 -6.85 6.15 21.18
N GLY A 264 -6.83 5.98 22.51
CA GLY A 264 -7.32 6.97 23.47
C GLY A 264 -6.34 8.11 23.77
N SER A 265 -5.06 7.96 23.40
CA SER A 265 -4.03 8.94 23.71
C SER A 265 -4.11 10.15 22.78
N ARG A 266 -4.61 11.27 23.33
CA ARG A 266 -4.73 12.54 22.58
C ARG A 266 -3.46 13.39 22.58
N GLU A 267 -2.46 13.05 23.40
CA GLU A 267 -1.25 13.86 23.59
C GLU A 267 -0.37 13.95 22.34
N ARG A 268 -0.50 12.98 21.43
CA ARG A 268 0.36 12.86 20.23
C ARG A 268 -0.39 13.10 18.93
N THR A 269 -1.66 13.48 19.03
CA THR A 269 -2.54 13.59 17.86
C THR A 269 -2.88 15.03 17.54
N VAL A 270 -2.96 15.34 16.26
CA VAL A 270 -3.52 16.59 15.74
C VAL A 270 -4.89 16.31 15.15
N GLN A 271 -5.79 17.29 15.24
CA GLN A 271 -7.03 17.30 14.48
C GLN A 271 -6.87 18.21 13.26
N PHE A 272 -7.30 17.75 12.09
CA PHE A 272 -7.22 18.50 10.84
C PHE A 272 -8.40 18.16 9.93
N ALA A 273 -8.64 18.99 8.91
CA ALA A 273 -9.74 18.82 7.96
C ALA A 273 -11.09 18.53 8.66
N GLU A 274 -11.42 19.33 9.69
CA GLU A 274 -12.60 19.27 10.55
C GLU A 274 -12.68 18.06 11.50
N ASP A 275 -12.57 16.83 11.01
CA ASP A 275 -12.90 15.62 11.78
C ASP A 275 -11.85 14.49 11.71
N TYR A 276 -10.70 14.73 11.07
CA TYR A 276 -9.61 13.76 11.04
C TYR A 276 -8.66 13.94 12.21
N VAL A 277 -8.29 12.83 12.85
CA VAL A 277 -7.36 12.78 13.97
C VAL A 277 -6.23 11.83 13.62
N GLY A 278 -5.00 12.26 13.88
CA GLY A 278 -3.81 11.48 13.62
C GLY A 278 -2.55 12.29 13.88
N ARG A 279 -1.57 12.28 13.00
CA ARG A 279 -0.28 12.94 13.23
C ARG A 279 0.03 14.01 12.21
N GLU A 280 0.78 15.01 12.66
CA GLU A 280 1.45 16.00 11.82
C GLU A 280 2.97 15.83 11.94
N ARG A 281 3.66 15.96 10.82
CA ARG A 281 5.12 16.09 10.75
C ARG A 281 5.48 17.26 9.88
N GLN A 282 6.48 18.02 10.33
CA GLN A 282 7.02 19.13 9.60
C GLN A 282 8.47 18.83 9.26
N PHE A 283 8.83 19.03 8.00
CA PHE A 283 10.18 18.80 7.50
C PHE A 283 10.71 20.09 6.87
N MET A 284 11.90 20.51 7.30
CA MET A 284 12.64 21.55 6.59
C MET A 284 13.33 20.91 5.39
N LEU A 285 13.18 21.54 4.23
CA LEU A 285 13.81 21.08 3.02
C LEU A 285 15.26 21.57 2.97
N PRO A 286 16.22 20.69 2.63
CA PRO A 286 17.63 21.10 2.52
C PRO A 286 17.87 22.05 1.34
N ARG A 287 16.93 22.09 0.38
CA ARG A 287 16.88 23.01 -0.75
C ARG A 287 15.42 23.26 -1.10
N PRO A 288 15.05 24.47 -1.57
CA PRO A 288 13.68 24.73 -1.95
C PRO A 288 13.25 23.83 -3.10
N VAL A 289 11.99 23.39 -3.05
CA VAL A 289 11.32 22.75 -4.19
C VAL A 289 10.46 23.83 -4.85
N ILE A 290 10.58 23.97 -6.17
CA ILE A 290 9.80 24.95 -6.92
C ILE A 290 8.51 24.29 -7.39
N VAL A 291 7.37 24.84 -6.99
CA VAL A 291 6.04 24.42 -7.42
C VAL A 291 5.34 25.63 -8.01
N ASP A 292 4.96 25.55 -9.28
CA ASP A 292 4.28 26.62 -10.02
C ASP A 292 5.03 27.98 -9.98
N GLY A 293 6.36 27.94 -9.87
CA GLY A 293 7.22 29.13 -9.78
C GLY A 293 7.47 29.65 -8.37
N ASN A 294 6.77 29.11 -7.37
CA ASN A 294 6.92 29.48 -5.97
C ASN A 294 7.88 28.53 -5.24
N PRO A 295 8.86 29.05 -4.48
CA PRO A 295 9.77 28.21 -3.71
C PRO A 295 9.10 27.75 -2.40
N ALA A 296 9.15 26.45 -2.13
CA ALA A 296 8.76 25.89 -0.85
C ALA A 296 10.00 25.40 -0.09
N TYR A 297 10.14 25.79 1.18
CA TYR A 297 11.24 25.41 2.06
C TYR A 297 10.80 24.50 3.21
N ARG A 298 9.50 24.41 3.47
CA ARG A 298 8.92 23.56 4.50
C ARG A 298 7.82 22.67 3.92
N VAL A 299 7.73 21.46 4.45
CA VAL A 299 6.67 20.50 4.14
C VAL A 299 5.95 20.16 5.43
N ILE A 300 4.63 20.28 5.42
CA ILE A 300 3.76 19.74 6.46
C ILE A 300 3.05 18.52 5.89
N LEU A 301 3.25 17.37 6.53
CA LEU A 301 2.55 16.13 6.26
C LEU A 301 1.56 15.87 7.38
N ARG A 302 0.28 15.73 7.04
CA ARG A 302 -0.80 15.34 7.96
C ARG A 302 -1.40 14.03 7.53
N GLN A 303 -1.60 13.12 8.48
CA GLN A 303 -2.15 11.80 8.22
C GLN A 303 -3.06 11.42 9.37
N GLY A 304 -4.29 11.00 9.06
CA GLY A 304 -5.29 10.75 10.09
C GLY A 304 -6.48 9.95 9.59
N LEU A 305 -7.20 9.42 10.57
CA LEU A 305 -8.47 8.72 10.40
C LEU A 305 -9.60 9.61 10.90
N ARG A 306 -10.84 9.35 10.47
CA ARG A 306 -11.99 9.99 11.12
C ARG A 306 -11.99 9.71 12.61
N LYS A 307 -12.33 10.74 13.38
CA LYS A 307 -12.45 10.66 14.83
C LYS A 307 -13.43 9.57 15.28
N GLU A 308 -14.60 9.48 14.65
CA GLU A 308 -15.64 8.49 15.00
C GLU A 308 -15.13 7.05 14.82
N ALA A 309 -14.40 6.80 13.72
CA ALA A 309 -13.78 5.51 13.48
C ALA A 309 -12.71 5.15 14.52
N ILE A 310 -11.91 6.12 14.99
CA ILE A 310 -10.94 5.92 16.06
C ILE A 310 -11.66 5.56 17.37
N GLU A 311 -12.72 6.26 17.72
CA GLU A 311 -13.51 6.00 18.93
C GLU A 311 -14.16 4.59 18.90
N GLU A 312 -14.64 4.18 17.73
CA GLU A 312 -15.16 2.84 17.49
C GLU A 312 -14.06 1.75 17.62
N MET A 313 -12.91 1.94 16.95
CA MET A 313 -11.77 1.03 17.03
C MET A 313 -11.17 0.97 18.45
N GLN A 314 -11.23 2.06 19.21
CA GLN A 314 -10.79 2.06 20.60
C GLN A 314 -11.64 1.11 21.46
N SER A 315 -12.93 1.00 21.16
CA SER A 315 -13.82 0.06 21.85
C SER A 315 -13.52 -1.39 21.48
N ASN A 316 -13.19 -1.65 20.21
CA ASN A 316 -12.91 -2.99 19.68
C ASN A 316 -11.69 -3.02 18.72
N PRO A 317 -10.45 -3.02 19.23
CA PRO A 317 -9.25 -2.79 18.41
C PRO A 317 -8.80 -3.99 17.56
N SER A 318 -9.08 -5.22 17.98
CA SER A 318 -8.57 -6.42 17.28
C SER A 318 -9.59 -7.09 16.35
N ILE A 319 -10.89 -6.89 16.59
CA ILE A 319 -12.03 -7.55 15.92
C ILE A 319 -11.83 -9.05 15.72
N ASP A 320 -12.49 -9.85 16.55
CA ASP A 320 -12.52 -11.30 16.40
C ASP A 320 -13.42 -11.71 15.22
N GLY A 321 -12.96 -12.67 14.40
CA GLY A 321 -13.68 -13.10 13.20
C GLY A 321 -13.55 -12.13 12.01
N LEU A 322 -14.54 -12.13 11.13
CA LEU A 322 -14.54 -11.28 9.94
C LEU A 322 -15.01 -9.85 10.29
N VAL A 323 -14.31 -8.84 9.77
CA VAL A 323 -14.71 -7.42 9.94
C VAL A 323 -16.11 -7.16 9.39
N SER A 324 -16.52 -7.86 8.34
CA SER A 324 -17.88 -7.75 7.78
C SER A 324 -18.98 -8.18 8.76
N GLU A 325 -18.65 -9.03 9.74
CA GLU A 325 -19.60 -9.59 10.71
C GLU A 325 -19.56 -8.84 12.06
N SER A 326 -18.58 -7.95 12.27
CA SER A 326 -18.42 -7.23 13.55
C SER A 326 -19.45 -6.11 13.76
N GLY A 327 -20.17 -5.72 12.71
CA GLY A 327 -21.07 -4.56 12.72
C GLY A 327 -20.32 -3.23 12.74
N SER A 328 -19.02 -3.22 12.42
CA SER A 328 -18.23 -2.01 12.51
C SER A 328 -18.59 -0.98 11.43
N SER A 329 -19.03 0.21 11.86
CA SER A 329 -19.47 1.26 10.95
C SER A 329 -18.34 1.83 10.10
N TRP A 330 -17.13 1.97 10.66
CA TRP A 330 -15.97 2.46 9.95
C TRP A 330 -15.62 1.63 8.70
N ALA A 331 -15.97 0.33 8.68
CA ALA A 331 -15.69 -0.54 7.54
C ALA A 331 -16.49 -0.14 6.30
N SER A 332 -17.67 0.45 6.49
CA SER A 332 -18.50 1.01 5.41
C SER A 332 -18.02 2.36 4.90
N GLU A 333 -17.13 3.03 5.64
CA GLU A 333 -16.52 4.30 5.22
C GLU A 333 -15.30 4.12 4.32
N LEU A 334 -14.79 2.88 4.21
CA LEU A 334 -13.86 2.53 3.16
C LEU A 334 -14.51 2.73 1.79
N GLY A 335 -13.72 3.22 0.84
CA GLY A 335 -14.18 3.49 -0.51
C GLY A 335 -12.99 3.81 -1.40
N SER A 336 -13.26 4.32 -2.60
CA SER A 336 -12.23 4.59 -3.60
C SER A 336 -11.09 5.43 -3.06
N SER A 337 -9.88 5.08 -3.46
CA SER A 337 -8.69 5.88 -3.21
C SER A 337 -8.67 7.08 -4.16
N VAL A 338 -8.82 8.29 -3.63
CA VAL A 338 -8.88 9.52 -4.43
C VAL A 338 -7.70 10.41 -4.09
N SER A 339 -6.95 10.82 -5.11
CA SER A 339 -5.88 11.82 -4.95
C SER A 339 -6.27 13.14 -5.59
N LYS A 340 -5.92 14.25 -4.94
CA LYS A 340 -6.11 15.61 -5.45
C LYS A 340 -4.81 16.40 -5.29
N GLY A 341 -4.54 17.30 -6.21
CA GLY A 341 -3.39 18.19 -6.17
C GLY A 341 -3.79 19.59 -6.62
N SER A 342 -3.24 20.58 -5.93
CA SER A 342 -3.31 22.00 -6.29
C SER A 342 -1.97 22.65 -5.96
N GLU A 343 -1.84 23.94 -6.25
CA GLU A 343 -0.62 24.70 -5.96
C GLU A 343 -0.26 24.60 -4.47
N GLY A 344 0.95 24.10 -4.19
CA GLY A 344 1.45 23.91 -2.83
C GLY A 344 0.71 22.89 -1.97
N PHE A 345 -0.26 22.13 -2.50
CA PHE A 345 -1.06 21.19 -1.71
C PHE A 345 -1.39 19.91 -2.46
N ALA A 346 -1.32 18.77 -1.78
CA ALA A 346 -1.82 17.51 -2.29
C ALA A 346 -2.51 16.73 -1.19
N SER A 347 -3.56 15.99 -1.54
CA SER A 347 -4.23 15.07 -0.62
C SER A 347 -4.55 13.73 -1.28
N MET A 348 -4.69 12.73 -0.43
CA MET A 348 -5.13 11.38 -0.78
C MET A 348 -6.09 10.91 0.31
N THR A 349 -7.25 10.43 -0.10
CA THR A 349 -8.25 9.84 0.78
C THR A 349 -8.49 8.39 0.42
N ILE A 350 -8.87 7.57 1.39
CA ILE A 350 -9.41 6.22 1.17
C ILE A 350 -10.84 6.24 1.68
N GLY A 351 -11.78 6.30 0.74
CA GLY A 351 -13.16 6.65 1.02
C GLY A 351 -13.23 7.90 1.90
N ASN A 352 -13.95 7.76 2.99
CA ASN A 352 -14.15 8.78 4.01
C ASN A 352 -13.31 8.53 5.26
N LEU A 353 -12.69 7.35 5.37
CA LEU A 353 -12.10 6.87 6.60
C LEU A 353 -10.72 7.47 6.89
N PHE A 354 -9.88 7.60 5.85
CA PHE A 354 -8.48 8.01 5.98
C PHE A 354 -8.18 9.20 5.07
N ARG A 355 -7.33 10.11 5.57
CA ARG A 355 -6.82 11.26 4.82
C ARG A 355 -5.34 11.48 5.08
N SER A 356 -4.61 11.69 3.98
CA SER A 356 -3.20 12.10 3.98
C SER A 356 -3.07 13.39 3.19
N GLU A 357 -2.40 14.40 3.74
CA GLU A 357 -2.19 15.71 3.12
C GLU A 357 -0.73 16.10 3.14
N ILE A 358 -0.30 16.78 2.08
CA ILE A 358 0.96 17.50 2.01
C ILE A 358 0.66 18.95 1.72
N ILE A 359 1.26 19.81 2.52
CA ILE A 359 1.23 21.25 2.38
C ILE A 359 2.67 21.70 2.24
N LEU A 360 2.94 22.45 1.19
CA LEU A 360 4.23 23.08 0.91
C LEU A 360 4.14 24.54 1.32
N GLU A 361 5.12 24.99 2.09
CA GLU A 361 5.17 26.36 2.60
C GLU A 361 6.54 26.98 2.29
N GLU A 362 6.51 28.30 2.07
CA GLU A 362 7.70 29.14 1.93
C GLU A 362 8.51 29.22 3.23
#